data_AF-A0A9X5XAX3-F1
#
_entry.id   AF-A0A9X5XAX3-F1
#
_cell.length_a   1.000
_cell.length_b   1.000
_cell.length_c   1.000
_cell.angle_alpha   90.00
_cell.angle_beta   90.00
_cell.angle_gamma   90.00
#
_symmetry.space_group_name_H-M   'P 1'
#
loop_
_entity.id
_entity.type
_entity.pdbx_description
1 polymer ?
#
loop_
_entity_poly.entity_id
_entity_poly.type
_entity_poly.pdbx_seq_one_letter_code
_entity_poly.pdbx_strand_id
1 'polypeptide(L)' 'ALSFRSEFDMRAAGTWDESAQTETTTVCAYCGVGCNLTLHVQDNEIVKVTSPHDNPVTHGNLCIKGRFGYQHVQNRD' A
#
# COMPACT_ATOMS: atom_id res chain seq x y z
N ALA A 1 9.21 8.93 9.74
CA ALA A 1 8.52 7.62 9.72
C ALA A 1 8.95 6.89 8.44
N LEU A 2 8.91 5.56 8.41
CA LEU A 2 9.24 4.80 7.19
C LEU A 2 8.09 4.96 6.18
N SER A 3 8.36 5.65 5.07
CA SER A 3 7.42 5.84 3.96
C SER A 3 7.67 4.85 2.83
N PHE A 4 6.67 4.60 1.99
CA PHE A 4 6.89 3.87 0.74
C PHE A 4 7.86 4.63 -0.17
N ARG A 5 8.68 3.92 -0.94
CA ARG A 5 9.58 4.58 -1.88
C ARG A 5 8.82 5.37 -2.95
N SER A 6 7.80 4.75 -3.56
CA SER A 6 6.91 5.41 -4.52
C SER A 6 6.24 6.65 -3.92
N GLU A 7 5.69 6.54 -2.69
CA GLU A 7 5.13 7.67 -1.98
C GLU A 7 6.16 8.80 -1.78
N PHE A 8 7.37 8.46 -1.32
CA PHE A 8 8.42 9.45 -1.09
C PHE A 8 8.84 10.14 -2.39
N ASP A 9 9.10 9.37 -3.43
CA ASP A 9 9.57 9.86 -4.74
C ASP A 9 8.50 10.77 -5.38
N MET A 10 7.22 10.39 -5.33
CA MET A 10 6.13 11.20 -5.89
C MET A 10 5.88 12.48 -5.09
N ARG A 11 5.96 12.42 -3.76
CA ARG A 11 5.87 13.62 -2.92
C ARG A 11 7.03 14.57 -3.19
N ALA A 12 8.25 14.06 -3.40
CA ALA A 12 9.41 14.87 -3.75
C ALA A 12 9.30 15.49 -5.15
N ALA A 13 8.71 14.76 -6.12
CA ALA A 13 8.48 15.23 -7.48
C ALA A 13 7.26 16.16 -7.63
N GLY A 14 6.41 16.27 -6.60
CA GLY A 14 5.15 17.02 -6.66
C GLY A 14 4.05 16.35 -7.49
N THR A 15 4.19 15.06 -7.79
CA THR A 15 3.22 14.27 -8.58
C THR A 15 2.24 13.48 -7.72
N TRP A 16 2.37 13.55 -6.40
CA TRP A 16 1.44 12.91 -5.46
C TRP A 16 0.09 13.62 -5.42
N ASP A 17 -0.98 12.92 -5.80
CA ASP A 17 -2.36 13.40 -5.76
C ASP A 17 -3.27 12.38 -5.07
N GLU A 18 -3.64 12.65 -3.81
CA GLU A 18 -4.53 11.76 -3.03
C GLU A 18 -5.94 11.69 -3.63
N SER A 19 -6.39 12.73 -4.34
CA SER A 19 -7.73 12.75 -4.93
C SER A 19 -7.83 11.93 -6.21
N ALA A 20 -6.71 11.70 -6.88
CA ALA A 20 -6.60 10.83 -8.05
C ALA A 20 -6.40 9.35 -7.68
N GLN A 21 -6.19 9.04 -6.40
CA GLN A 21 -5.94 7.66 -5.96
C GLN A 21 -7.22 6.85 -5.90
N THR A 22 -7.16 5.64 -6.46
CA THR A 22 -8.18 4.61 -6.22
C THR A 22 -7.73 3.72 -5.07
N GLU A 23 -8.61 3.53 -4.09
CA GLU A 23 -8.38 2.61 -2.98
C GLU A 23 -9.05 1.26 -3.24
N THR A 24 -8.32 0.17 -3.05
CA THR A 24 -8.88 -1.19 -3.11
C THR A 24 -8.48 -1.98 -1.89
N THR A 25 -9.48 -2.49 -1.16
CA THR A 25 -9.23 -3.38 -0.02
C THR A 25 -9.12 -4.83 -0.48
N THR A 26 -8.05 -5.50 -0.07
CA THR A 26 -7.76 -6.90 -0.41
C THR A 26 -7.18 -7.66 0.79
N VAL A 27 -6.97 -8.96 0.64
CA VAL A 27 -6.32 -9.82 1.65
C VAL A 27 -4.83 -9.95 1.33
N CYS A 28 -4.00 -9.86 2.37
CA CYS A 28 -2.55 -9.99 2.24
C CYS A 28 -2.15 -11.42 1.85
N ALA A 29 -1.38 -11.57 0.76
CA ALA A 29 -0.94 -12.87 0.24
C ALA A 29 0.36 -13.41 0.88
N TYR A 30 0.95 -12.69 1.83
CA TYR A 30 2.30 -13.01 2.32
C TYR A 30 2.39 -14.13 3.36
N CYS A 31 1.37 -14.30 4.20
CA CYS A 31 1.34 -15.34 5.23
C CYS A 31 -0.11 -15.71 5.58
N GLY A 32 -0.30 -16.76 6.37
CA GLY A 32 -1.62 -17.27 6.74
C GLY A 32 -2.44 -16.42 7.72
N VAL A 33 -1.95 -15.25 8.13
CA VAL A 33 -2.71 -14.34 9.04
C VAL A 33 -3.90 -13.70 8.31
N GLY A 34 -3.77 -13.45 7.00
CA GLY A 34 -4.86 -12.90 6.19
C GLY A 34 -5.23 -11.44 6.51
N CYS A 35 -4.24 -10.60 6.83
CA CYS A 35 -4.45 -9.17 7.09
C CYS A 35 -5.16 -8.46 5.92
N ASN A 36 -6.11 -7.57 6.20
CA ASN A 36 -6.65 -6.67 5.17
C ASN A 36 -5.65 -5.57 4.83
N LEU A 37 -5.51 -5.33 3.53
CA LEU A 37 -4.69 -4.26 2.96
C LEU A 37 -5.57 -3.32 2.18
N THR A 38 -5.37 -2.03 2.34
CA THR A 38 -5.89 -0.99 1.44
C THR A 38 -4.75 -0.57 0.53
N LEU A 39 -4.86 -0.95 -0.74
CA LEU A 39 -3.93 -0.54 -1.79
C LEU A 39 -4.35 0.83 -2.31
N HIS A 40 -3.43 1.78 -2.31
CA HIS A 40 -3.61 3.11 -2.88
C HIS A 40 -2.95 3.11 -4.26
N VAL A 41 -3.73 3.36 -5.31
CA VAL A 41 -3.28 3.26 -6.70
C VAL A 41 -3.41 4.61 -7.39
N GLN A 42 -2.33 5.12 -7.97
CA GLN A 42 -2.30 6.31 -8.83
C GLN A 42 -1.56 5.95 -10.11
N ASP A 43 -2.02 6.43 -11.27
CA ASP A 43 -1.33 6.24 -12.55
C ASP A 43 -1.01 4.76 -12.88
N ASN A 44 -1.91 3.85 -12.46
CA ASN A 44 -1.77 2.40 -12.61
C ASN A 44 -0.56 1.80 -11.86
N GLU A 45 -0.11 2.46 -10.79
CA GLU A 45 0.94 2.02 -9.86
C GLU A 45 0.41 1.99 -8.41
N ILE A 46 0.79 0.98 -7.62
CA ILE A 46 0.54 0.95 -6.18
C ILE A 46 1.54 1.90 -5.51
N VAL A 47 1.05 3.05 -5.07
CA VAL A 47 1.90 4.12 -4.52
C VAL A 47 2.07 4.02 -3.01
N LYS A 48 1.12 3.38 -2.31
CA LYS A 48 1.10 3.22 -0.85
C LYS A 48 0.22 2.02 -0.46
N VAL A 49 0.54 1.39 0.67
CA VAL A 49 -0.27 0.33 1.28
C VAL A 49 -0.54 0.65 2.74
N THR A 50 -1.82 0.61 3.12
CA THR A 50 -2.27 0.79 4.51
C THR A 50 -3.13 -0.39 4.95
N SER A 51 -3.52 -0.40 6.22
CA SER A 51 -4.57 -1.28 6.74
C SER A 51 -5.73 -0.41 7.21
N PRO A 52 -6.99 -0.86 7.07
CA PRO A 52 -8.12 -0.22 7.74
C PRO A 52 -7.88 -0.15 9.26
N HIS A 53 -8.23 0.98 9.87
CA HIS A 53 -8.06 1.21 11.31
C HIS A 53 -9.03 0.39 12.16
N ASP A 54 -10.20 0.08 11.61
CA ASP A 54 -11.28 -0.72 12.19
C ASP A 54 -11.10 -2.23 11.96
N ASN A 55 -10.00 -2.66 11.32
CA ASN A 55 -9.74 -4.08 11.12
C ASN A 55 -9.45 -4.79 12.45
N PRO A 56 -10.17 -5.88 12.79
CA PRO A 56 -10.05 -6.54 14.10
C PRO A 56 -8.74 -7.30 14.29
N VAL A 57 -7.98 -7.56 13.22
CA VAL A 57 -6.70 -8.26 13.26
C VAL A 57 -5.56 -7.26 13.34
N THR A 58 -5.55 -6.27 12.45
CA THR A 58 -4.42 -5.36 12.27
C THR A 58 -4.55 -4.02 12.96
N HIS A 59 -5.77 -3.52 13.18
CA HIS A 59 -6.03 -2.20 13.77
C HIS A 59 -5.20 -1.07 13.12
N GLY A 60 -5.13 -1.06 11.79
CA GLY A 60 -4.32 -0.11 11.02
C GLY A 60 -2.83 -0.43 10.87
N ASN A 61 -2.33 -1.48 11.53
CA ASN A 61 -0.91 -1.85 11.50
C ASN A 61 -0.60 -2.92 10.45
N LEU A 62 0.62 -2.87 9.91
CA LEU A 62 1.12 -3.87 8.97
C LEU A 62 2.56 -4.21 9.28
N CYS A 63 2.92 -5.49 9.15
CA CYS A 63 4.31 -5.92 9.16
C CYS A 63 5.05 -5.43 7.91
N ILE A 64 6.38 -5.58 7.88
CA ILE A 64 7.22 -5.15 6.75
C ILE A 64 6.75 -5.72 5.39
N LYS A 65 6.28 -6.98 5.38
CA LYS A 65 5.80 -7.65 4.16
C LYS A 65 4.45 -7.09 3.69
N GLY A 66 3.50 -6.93 4.61
CA GLY A 66 2.18 -6.39 4.30
C GLY A 66 2.25 -4.93 3.87
N ARG A 67 3.16 -4.16 4.47
CA ARG A 67 3.41 -2.78 4.07
C ARG A 67 4.16 -2.75 2.75
N PHE A 68 5.44 -3.11 2.72
CA PHE A 68 6.33 -2.80 1.59
C PHE A 68 6.44 -3.89 0.51
N GLY A 69 5.86 -5.07 0.73
CA GLY A 69 6.06 -6.20 -0.17
C GLY A 69 5.40 -6.06 -1.55
N TYR A 70 4.44 -5.16 -1.75
CA TYR A 70 3.61 -5.18 -2.97
C TYR A 70 4.28 -4.57 -4.22
N GLN A 71 5.50 -4.07 -4.11
CA GLN A 71 6.24 -3.53 -5.27
C GLN A 71 6.47 -4.58 -6.36
N HIS A 72 6.63 -5.87 -6.01
CA HIS A 72 6.88 -6.92 -7.01
C HIS A 72 5.68 -7.15 -7.96
N VAL A 73 4.47 -6.77 -7.57
CA VAL A 73 3.25 -6.94 -8.39
C VAL A 73 3.28 -6.00 -9.61
N GLN A 74 4.06 -4.93 -9.50
CA GLN A 74 4.22 -3.92 -10.54
C GLN A 74 5.37 -4.24 -11.51
N ASN A 75 6.15 -5.30 -11.27
CA ASN A 75 7.23 -5.68 -12.16
C ASN A 75 6.65 -6.28 -13.46
N ARG A 76 6.92 -5.63 -14.59
CA ARG A 76 6.35 -5.93 -15.91
C ARG A 76 7.35 -6.57 -16.88
N ASP A 77 8.52 -6.96 -16.37
CA ASP A 77 9.57 -7.66 -17.12
C ASP A 77 9.30 -9.16 -17.25
#